data_AF-A0A7W0FYT3-F1
#
_entry.id   AF-A0A7W0FYT3-F1
#
_cell.length_a   1.000
_cell.length_b   1.000
_cell.length_c   1.000
_cell.angle_alpha   90.00
_cell.angle_beta   90.00
_cell.angle_gamma   90.00
#
_symmetry.space_group_name_H-M   'P 1'
#
loop_
_entity.id
_entity.type
_entity.pdbx_description
1 polymer ?
#
loop_
_entity_poly.entity_id
_entity_poly.type
_entity_poly.pdbx_seq_one_letter_code
_entity_poly.pdbx_strand_id
1 'polypeptide(L)'
;MAHIKIPIEIEPIYIALVTDVERLHVKWNMYCQLYVSGEEIVDLLNSSAGGFFGVCQDIWGGDIISTISRLTDPGQMGRGKNKKDNLSLEKLVKSIDGVKFPELKDEIGRLLTDSESKCRSIRMFRHKCLGHNDLSTRLQGKANPLPVPTREEVEDALESIREVMNSIPRFFGNSHLATVNYGCTSPPYDGKALIARLLEAKRAKGQS
;
A
#
# COMPACT_ATOMS: atom_id res chain seq x y z
N MET A 1 -0.07 20.59 14.42
CA MET A 1 -0.26 20.51 12.97
C MET A 1 -0.89 21.82 12.52
N ALA A 2 -0.32 22.53 11.54
CA ALA A 2 -1.02 23.64 10.92
C ALA A 2 -2.37 23.13 10.38
N HIS A 3 -3.46 23.82 10.66
CA HIS A 3 -4.78 23.45 10.15
C HIS A 3 -4.80 23.75 8.64
N ILE A 4 -4.41 22.76 7.83
CA ILE A 4 -4.54 22.81 6.37
C ILE A 4 -6.05 22.84 6.08
N LYS A 5 -6.53 23.91 5.45
CA LYS A 5 -7.94 24.04 5.06
C LYS A 5 -8.12 23.44 3.67
N ILE A 6 -8.37 22.13 3.63
CA ILE A 6 -8.76 21.45 2.40
C ILE A 6 -10.25 21.74 2.13
N PRO A 7 -10.67 22.06 0.89
CA PRO A 7 -12.08 22.29 0.56
C PRO A 7 -12.97 21.08 0.91
N ILE A 8 -14.20 21.34 1.34
CA ILE A 8 -15.15 20.33 1.83
C ILE A 8 -15.52 19.28 0.76
N GLU A 9 -15.40 19.63 -0.51
CA GLU A 9 -15.59 18.73 -1.66
C GLU A 9 -14.46 17.70 -1.83
N ILE A 10 -13.26 17.97 -1.30
CA ILE A 10 -12.06 17.14 -1.42
C ILE A 10 -11.76 16.43 -0.09
N GLU A 11 -11.93 17.13 1.03
CA GLU A 11 -11.49 16.73 2.36
C GLU A 11 -11.97 15.32 2.79
N PRO A 12 -13.26 14.93 2.64
CA PRO A 12 -13.71 13.62 3.10
C PRO A 12 -13.06 12.45 2.36
N ILE A 13 -12.87 12.59 1.04
CA ILE A 13 -12.23 11.56 0.20
C ILE A 13 -10.74 11.51 0.55
N TYR A 14 -10.11 12.68 0.69
CA TYR A 14 -8.71 12.78 1.05
C TYR A 14 -8.40 12.12 2.41
N ILE A 15 -9.16 12.45 3.47
CA ILE A 15 -8.94 11.90 4.82
C ILE A 15 -9.11 10.37 4.84
N ALA A 16 -10.11 9.85 4.13
CA ALA A 16 -10.33 8.42 4.03
C ALA A 16 -9.14 7.72 3.34
N LEU A 17 -8.62 8.29 2.25
CA LEU A 17 -7.43 7.77 1.57
C LEU A 17 -6.15 7.92 2.41
N VAL A 18 -5.97 9.00 3.17
CA VAL A 18 -4.85 9.16 4.11
C VAL A 18 -4.79 7.97 5.06
N THR A 19 -5.93 7.58 5.63
CA THR A 19 -6.01 6.46 6.57
C THR A 19 -5.58 5.14 5.91
N ASP A 20 -6.03 4.88 4.69
CA ASP A 20 -5.67 3.66 3.95
C ASP A 20 -4.20 3.62 3.56
N VAL A 21 -3.65 4.77 3.12
CA VAL A 21 -2.24 4.90 2.74
C VAL A 21 -1.33 4.77 3.97
N GLU A 22 -1.65 5.41 5.09
CA GLU A 22 -0.92 5.24 6.36
C GLU A 22 -0.86 3.77 6.79
N ARG A 23 -2.02 3.10 6.81
CA ARG A 23 -2.10 1.68 7.17
C ARG A 23 -1.32 0.79 6.22
N LEU A 24 -1.35 1.09 4.93
CA LEU A 24 -0.58 0.38 3.92
C LEU A 24 0.93 0.50 4.19
N HIS A 25 1.42 1.70 4.48
CA HIS A 25 2.83 1.91 4.79
C HIS A 25 3.27 1.22 6.08
N VAL A 26 2.45 1.23 7.13
CA VAL A 26 2.72 0.48 8.37
C VAL A 26 2.86 -1.01 8.08
N LYS A 27 1.91 -1.59 7.32
CA LYS A 27 1.95 -3.01 6.94
C LYS A 27 3.18 -3.34 6.10
N TRP A 28 3.51 -2.50 5.12
CA TRP A 28 4.69 -2.72 4.28
C TRP A 28 5.99 -2.67 5.09
N ASN A 29 6.11 -1.72 6.02
CA ASN A 29 7.27 -1.62 6.89
C ASN A 29 7.41 -2.89 7.77
N MET A 30 6.33 -3.33 8.41
CA MET A 30 6.33 -4.58 9.18
C MET A 30 6.62 -5.81 8.32
N TYR A 31 6.09 -5.86 7.09
CA TYR A 31 6.40 -6.92 6.14
C TYR A 31 7.90 -6.96 5.81
N CYS A 32 8.50 -5.79 5.54
CA CYS A 32 9.94 -5.68 5.29
C CYS A 32 10.78 -6.11 6.50
N GLN A 33 10.37 -5.71 7.70
CA GLN A 33 11.05 -6.09 8.94
C GLN A 33 11.10 -7.62 9.14
N LEU A 34 10.00 -8.32 8.84
CA LEU A 34 9.91 -9.76 9.07
C LEU A 34 10.48 -10.59 7.92
N TYR A 35 10.20 -10.21 6.67
CA TYR A 35 10.40 -11.08 5.51
C TYR A 35 11.46 -10.59 4.52
N VAL A 36 11.94 -9.35 4.67
CA VAL A 36 12.88 -8.70 3.73
C VAL A 36 14.15 -8.19 4.45
N SER A 37 14.29 -8.49 5.74
CA SER A 37 15.40 -8.00 6.58
C SER A 37 16.66 -8.89 6.59
N GLY A 38 16.70 -9.93 5.76
CA GLY A 38 17.85 -10.82 5.59
C GLY A 38 17.61 -12.25 6.12
N GLU A 39 18.50 -13.15 5.72
CA GLU A 39 18.40 -14.59 5.99
C GLU A 39 18.35 -14.90 7.50
N GLU A 40 19.13 -14.21 8.33
CA GLU A 40 19.15 -14.44 9.78
C GLU A 40 17.78 -14.26 10.43
N ILE A 41 17.04 -13.22 10.03
CA ILE A 41 15.69 -12.96 10.55
C ILE A 41 14.72 -14.01 10.05
N VAL A 42 14.78 -14.36 8.77
CA VAL A 42 13.92 -15.39 8.18
C VAL A 42 14.15 -16.75 8.85
N ASP A 43 15.40 -17.11 9.12
CA ASP A 43 15.76 -18.34 9.83
C ASP A 43 15.28 -18.34 11.28
N LEU A 44 15.35 -17.19 11.96
CA LEU A 44 14.79 -17.03 13.30
C LEU A 44 13.27 -17.26 13.30
N LEU A 45 12.54 -16.69 12.34
CA LEU A 45 11.10 -16.89 12.22
C LEU A 45 10.78 -18.36 11.91
N ASN A 46 11.50 -18.96 10.95
CA ASN A 46 11.32 -20.35 10.53
C ASN A 46 11.54 -21.34 11.68
N SER A 47 12.64 -21.17 12.41
CA SER A 47 12.98 -22.02 13.56
C SER A 47 12.08 -21.80 14.78
N SER A 48 11.46 -20.61 14.91
CA SER A 48 10.56 -20.30 16.03
C SER A 48 9.14 -20.83 15.80
N ALA A 49 8.55 -20.51 14.65
CA ALA A 49 7.18 -20.88 14.30
C ALA A 49 6.92 -20.77 12.78
N GLY A 50 7.79 -21.37 11.94
CA GLY A 50 7.77 -21.17 10.48
C GLY A 50 6.42 -21.38 9.80
N GLY A 51 5.63 -22.37 10.21
CA GLY A 51 4.28 -22.58 9.66
C GLY A 51 3.32 -21.40 9.93
N PHE A 52 3.39 -20.80 11.11
CA PHE A 52 2.59 -19.61 11.45
C PHE A 52 3.06 -18.39 10.65
N PHE A 53 4.38 -18.16 10.59
CA PHE A 53 4.93 -17.01 9.86
C PHE A 53 4.73 -17.10 8.35
N GLY A 54 4.74 -18.30 7.77
CA GLY A 54 4.37 -18.51 6.36
C GLY A 54 2.93 -18.08 6.08
N VAL A 55 1.97 -18.46 6.92
CA VAL A 55 0.57 -18.01 6.80
C VAL A 55 0.47 -16.50 6.92
N CYS A 56 1.18 -15.89 7.87
CA CYS A 56 1.20 -14.43 8.01
C CYS A 56 1.79 -13.73 6.77
N GLN A 57 2.86 -14.28 6.20
CA GLN A 57 3.51 -13.75 4.99
C GLN A 57 2.53 -13.72 3.82
N ASP A 58 1.79 -14.80 3.59
CA ASP A 58 0.79 -14.89 2.51
C ASP A 58 -0.35 -13.89 2.71
N ILE A 59 -0.90 -13.82 3.92
CA ILE A 59 -2.01 -12.92 4.25
C ILE A 59 -1.59 -11.46 4.05
N TRP A 60 -0.44 -11.06 4.59
CA TRP A 60 0.03 -9.67 4.49
C TRP A 60 0.43 -9.31 3.06
N GLY A 61 1.14 -10.18 2.35
CA GLY A 61 1.49 -9.96 0.95
C GLY A 61 0.25 -9.75 0.08
N GLY A 62 -0.76 -10.61 0.24
CA GLY A 62 -2.04 -10.49 -0.45
C GLY A 62 -2.78 -9.19 -0.12
N ASP A 63 -2.83 -8.80 1.16
CA ASP A 63 -3.51 -7.58 1.59
C ASP A 63 -2.82 -6.29 1.13
N ILE A 64 -1.48 -6.25 1.10
CA ILE A 64 -0.69 -5.13 0.59
C ILE A 64 -0.96 -4.92 -0.90
N ILE A 65 -0.85 -5.99 -1.69
CA ILE A 65 -1.14 -5.99 -3.13
C ILE A 65 -2.59 -5.57 -3.40
N SER A 66 -3.54 -6.11 -2.62
CA SER A 66 -4.97 -5.78 -2.73
C SER A 66 -5.24 -4.31 -2.42
N THR A 67 -4.57 -3.77 -1.40
CA THR A 67 -4.74 -2.37 -1.00
C THR A 67 -4.17 -1.41 -2.05
N ILE A 68 -2.96 -1.66 -2.56
CA ILE A 68 -2.39 -0.89 -3.69
C ILE A 68 -3.32 -0.92 -4.90
N SER A 69 -3.87 -2.10 -5.21
CA SER A 69 -4.81 -2.27 -6.32
C SER A 69 -6.08 -1.45 -6.13
N ARG A 70 -6.70 -1.46 -4.93
CA ARG A 70 -7.91 -0.67 -4.65
C ARG A 70 -7.67 0.83 -4.72
N LEU A 71 -6.53 1.31 -4.18
CA LEU A 71 -6.15 2.72 -4.22
C LEU A 71 -5.99 3.22 -5.66
N THR A 72 -5.55 2.33 -6.56
CA THR A 72 -5.29 2.66 -7.97
C THR A 72 -6.33 2.09 -8.93
N ASP A 73 -7.41 1.48 -8.45
CA ASP A 73 -8.52 1.04 -9.30
C ASP A 73 -9.28 2.27 -9.85
N PRO A 74 -10.01 2.12 -10.98
CA PRO A 74 -10.85 3.19 -11.49
C PRO A 74 -11.79 3.73 -10.40
N GLY A 75 -11.99 5.04 -10.34
CA GLY A 75 -12.84 5.73 -9.36
C GLY A 75 -14.32 5.38 -9.46
N GLN A 76 -14.72 4.64 -10.49
CA GLN A 76 -16.04 4.01 -10.62
C GLN A 76 -15.91 2.63 -11.23
N MET A 77 -16.70 1.68 -10.75
CA MET A 77 -16.86 0.35 -11.33
C MET A 77 -18.33 -0.01 -11.57
N GLY A 78 -18.58 -0.92 -12.50
CA GLY A 78 -19.91 -1.31 -12.93
C GLY A 78 -20.46 -0.50 -14.12
N ARG A 79 -21.61 -0.91 -14.65
CA ARG A 79 -22.29 -0.27 -15.79
C ARG A 79 -23.74 0.04 -15.45
N GLY A 80 -24.29 1.08 -16.09
CA GLY A 80 -25.69 1.47 -15.97
C GLY A 80 -26.10 1.73 -14.51
N LYS A 81 -27.19 1.08 -14.08
CA LYS A 81 -27.77 1.24 -12.74
C LYS A 81 -26.90 0.67 -11.61
N ASN A 82 -25.87 -0.12 -11.91
CA ASN A 82 -24.99 -0.75 -10.93
C ASN A 82 -23.64 -0.01 -10.75
N LYS A 83 -23.54 1.25 -11.20
CA LYS A 83 -22.34 2.06 -10.97
C LYS A 83 -22.13 2.27 -9.47
N LYS A 84 -20.94 1.94 -8.99
CA LYS A 84 -20.49 2.23 -7.63
C LYS A 84 -19.22 3.07 -7.71
N ASP A 85 -19.18 4.10 -6.86
CA ASP A 85 -17.97 4.88 -6.65
C ASP A 85 -16.97 4.07 -5.83
N ASN A 86 -15.71 4.08 -6.26
CA ASN A 86 -14.61 3.51 -5.50
C ASN A 86 -13.88 4.62 -4.74
N LEU A 87 -13.47 4.32 -3.52
CA LEU A 87 -12.51 5.16 -2.81
C LEU A 87 -11.12 4.89 -3.41
N SER A 88 -10.75 5.66 -4.45
CA SER A 88 -9.47 5.54 -5.15
C SER A 88 -8.86 6.90 -5.46
N LEU A 89 -7.59 6.91 -5.86
CA LEU A 89 -6.88 8.13 -6.26
C LEU A 89 -7.57 8.82 -7.45
N GLU A 90 -8.11 8.06 -8.42
CA GLU A 90 -8.86 8.66 -9.53
C GLU A 90 -10.14 9.36 -9.05
N LYS A 91 -10.83 8.81 -8.04
CA LYS A 91 -12.01 9.46 -7.46
C LYS A 91 -11.65 10.77 -6.75
N LEU A 92 -10.53 10.79 -6.04
CA LEU A 92 -9.98 12.01 -5.43
C LEU A 92 -9.64 13.06 -6.48
N VAL A 93 -8.92 12.69 -7.55
CA VAL A 93 -8.63 13.62 -8.64
C VAL A 93 -9.92 14.16 -9.25
N LYS A 94 -10.93 13.32 -9.47
CA LYS A 94 -12.23 13.73 -10.04
C LYS A 94 -13.02 14.69 -9.15
N SER A 95 -12.84 14.68 -7.83
CA SER A 95 -13.55 15.61 -6.94
C SER A 95 -12.98 17.03 -6.95
N ILE A 96 -11.77 17.23 -7.47
CA ILE A 96 -11.13 18.53 -7.58
C ILE A 96 -11.79 19.33 -8.73
N ASP A 97 -12.32 20.50 -8.40
CA ASP A 97 -12.87 21.47 -9.35
C ASP A 97 -11.73 22.09 -10.18
N GLY A 98 -11.65 21.72 -11.46
CA GLY A 98 -10.60 22.20 -12.37
C GLY A 98 -10.76 23.66 -12.80
N VAL A 99 -11.93 24.28 -12.59
CA VAL A 99 -12.12 25.72 -12.84
C VAL A 99 -11.57 26.52 -11.66
N LYS A 100 -11.78 26.04 -10.43
CA LYS A 100 -11.27 26.70 -9.21
C LYS A 100 -9.78 26.43 -8.97
N PHE A 101 -9.29 25.24 -9.29
CA PHE A 101 -7.93 24.79 -8.96
C PHE A 101 -7.23 24.14 -10.17
N PRO A 102 -7.04 24.88 -11.28
CA PRO A 102 -6.46 24.32 -12.51
C PRO A 102 -5.03 23.80 -12.31
N GLU A 103 -4.18 24.51 -11.55
CA GLU A 103 -2.79 24.11 -11.33
C GLU A 103 -2.69 22.79 -10.54
N LEU A 104 -3.48 22.67 -9.47
CA LEU A 104 -3.58 21.43 -8.71
C LEU A 104 -4.10 20.29 -9.57
N LYS A 105 -5.14 20.55 -10.39
CA LYS A 105 -5.75 19.54 -11.26
C LYS A 105 -4.76 18.98 -12.28
N ASP A 106 -3.96 19.86 -12.88
CA ASP A 106 -2.94 19.47 -13.85
C ASP A 106 -1.79 18.69 -13.20
N GLU A 107 -1.32 19.14 -12.04
CA GLU A 107 -0.26 18.45 -11.30
C GLU A 107 -0.71 17.05 -10.86
N ILE A 108 -1.83 16.97 -10.15
CA ILE A 108 -2.31 15.69 -9.61
C ILE A 108 -2.72 14.72 -10.72
N GLY A 109 -3.15 15.21 -11.88
CA GLY A 109 -3.43 14.38 -13.06
C GLY A 109 -2.19 13.70 -13.63
N ARG A 110 -1.05 14.41 -13.67
CA ARG A 110 0.24 13.82 -14.05
C ARG A 110 0.72 12.78 -13.04
N LEU A 111 0.64 13.11 -11.75
CA LEU A 111 1.01 12.20 -10.67
C LEU A 111 0.13 10.93 -10.65
N LEU A 112 -1.17 11.07 -10.91
CA LEU A 112 -2.08 9.94 -11.03
C LEU A 112 -1.67 9.02 -12.18
N THR A 113 -1.33 9.59 -13.35
CA THR A 113 -0.88 8.80 -14.51
C THR A 113 0.40 8.01 -14.21
N ASP A 114 1.37 8.62 -13.51
CA ASP A 114 2.58 7.94 -13.06
C ASP A 114 2.25 6.81 -12.07
N SER A 115 1.41 7.09 -11.09
CA SER A 115 0.96 6.09 -10.10
C SER A 115 0.24 4.91 -10.74
N GLU A 116 -0.65 5.16 -11.70
CA GLU A 116 -1.30 4.10 -12.48
C GLU A 116 -0.32 3.24 -13.27
N SER A 117 0.73 3.87 -13.82
CA SER A 117 1.78 3.15 -14.55
C SER A 117 2.56 2.21 -13.62
N LYS A 118 3.07 2.73 -12.50
CA LYS A 118 3.85 1.98 -11.50
C LYS A 118 3.04 0.88 -10.81
N CYS A 119 1.74 1.09 -10.60
CA CYS A 119 0.86 0.09 -9.99
C CYS A 119 0.30 -0.94 -10.99
N ARG A 120 0.66 -0.87 -12.28
CA ARG A 120 0.08 -1.75 -13.32
C ARG A 120 0.39 -3.22 -13.08
N SER A 121 1.65 -3.58 -12.81
CA SER A 121 2.04 -4.98 -12.58
C SER A 121 1.35 -5.57 -11.35
N ILE A 122 1.28 -4.80 -10.27
CA ILE A 122 0.57 -5.17 -9.02
C ILE A 122 -0.93 -5.41 -9.28
N ARG A 123 -1.61 -4.51 -10.00
CA ARG A 123 -3.02 -4.70 -10.37
C ARG A 123 -3.24 -5.94 -11.24
N MET A 124 -2.37 -6.17 -12.22
CA MET A 124 -2.42 -7.38 -13.06
C MET A 124 -2.23 -8.65 -12.24
N PHE A 125 -1.28 -8.65 -11.31
CA PHE A 125 -1.06 -9.77 -10.40
C PHE A 125 -2.29 -10.02 -9.54
N ARG A 126 -2.87 -8.97 -8.92
CA ARG A 126 -4.10 -9.08 -8.14
C ARG A 126 -5.25 -9.66 -8.97
N HIS A 127 -5.46 -9.17 -10.19
CA HIS A 127 -6.53 -9.66 -11.07
C HIS A 127 -6.36 -11.15 -11.40
N LYS A 128 -5.14 -11.59 -11.71
CA LYS A 128 -4.87 -12.97 -12.13
C LYS A 128 -4.81 -13.96 -10.95
N CYS A 129 -4.23 -13.57 -9.82
CA CYS A 129 -3.87 -14.50 -8.75
C CYS A 129 -4.74 -14.39 -7.50
N LEU A 130 -5.29 -13.21 -7.19
CA LEU A 130 -6.00 -12.94 -5.94
C LEU A 130 -7.50 -12.65 -6.13
N GLY A 131 -7.88 -12.11 -7.29
CA GLY A 131 -9.26 -11.73 -7.60
C GLY A 131 -10.10 -12.83 -8.25
N HIS A 132 -9.47 -13.79 -8.92
CA HIS A 132 -10.14 -14.85 -9.65
C HIS A 132 -9.53 -16.20 -9.27
N ASN A 133 -10.31 -17.07 -8.65
CA ASN A 133 -10.02 -18.51 -8.53
C ASN A 133 -10.25 -19.19 -9.89
N ASP A 134 -9.63 -18.65 -10.94
CA ASP A 134 -9.74 -19.27 -12.25
C ASP A 134 -9.02 -20.63 -12.24
N LEU A 135 -9.77 -21.69 -12.54
CA LEU A 135 -9.30 -23.07 -12.54
C LEU A 135 -8.10 -23.23 -13.48
N SER A 136 -8.09 -22.54 -14.63
CA SER A 136 -7.00 -22.64 -15.59
C SER A 136 -5.71 -22.01 -15.05
N THR A 137 -5.81 -20.83 -14.43
CA THR A 137 -4.68 -20.16 -13.76
C THR A 137 -4.15 -20.98 -12.57
N ARG A 138 -5.04 -21.64 -11.81
CA ARG A 138 -4.64 -22.44 -10.65
C ARG A 138 -3.99 -23.78 -11.02
N LEU A 139 -4.41 -24.40 -12.12
CA LEU A 139 -3.83 -25.63 -12.65
C LEU A 139 -2.54 -25.37 -13.45
N GLN A 140 -2.44 -24.25 -14.18
CA GLN A 140 -1.24 -23.84 -14.93
C GLN A 140 -0.20 -23.11 -14.08
N GLY A 141 -0.59 -22.49 -12.97
CA GLY A 141 0.33 -21.75 -12.08
C GLY A 141 1.44 -22.60 -11.47
N LYS A 142 1.33 -23.94 -11.48
CA LYS A 142 2.43 -24.86 -11.15
C LYS A 142 3.48 -24.99 -12.25
N ALA A 143 3.13 -24.71 -13.50
CA ALA A 143 4.00 -24.84 -14.67
C ALA A 143 4.62 -23.51 -15.11
N ASN A 144 3.95 -22.38 -14.85
CA ASN A 144 4.47 -21.04 -15.15
C ASN A 144 3.97 -20.04 -14.09
N PRO A 145 4.69 -19.85 -12.97
CA PRO A 145 4.28 -18.93 -11.93
C PRO A 145 4.23 -17.50 -12.48
N LEU A 146 3.13 -16.80 -12.28
CA LEU A 146 3.09 -15.36 -12.57
C LEU A 146 4.08 -14.66 -11.63
N PRO A 147 4.90 -13.71 -12.13
CA PRO A 147 5.87 -13.03 -11.30
C PRO A 147 5.14 -12.27 -10.19
N VAL A 148 5.43 -12.66 -8.95
CA VAL A 148 5.01 -11.90 -7.75
C VAL A 148 5.66 -10.52 -7.84
N PRO A 149 4.94 -9.43 -7.55
CA PRO A 149 5.52 -8.11 -7.54
C PRO A 149 6.77 -8.08 -6.67
N THR A 150 7.85 -7.55 -7.23
CA THR A 150 9.12 -7.39 -6.54
C THR A 150 9.02 -6.33 -5.45
N ARG A 151 9.98 -6.35 -4.52
CA ARG A 151 10.10 -5.29 -3.50
C ARG A 151 10.17 -3.90 -4.13
N GLU A 152 10.98 -3.76 -5.18
CA GLU A 152 11.18 -2.48 -5.89
C GLU A 152 9.87 -1.99 -6.51
N GLU A 153 9.11 -2.86 -7.18
CA GLU A 153 7.80 -2.51 -7.71
C GLU A 153 6.81 -2.05 -6.63
N VAL A 154 6.85 -2.66 -5.44
CA VAL A 154 6.00 -2.23 -4.32
C VAL A 154 6.46 -0.88 -3.77
N GLU A 155 7.76 -0.65 -3.61
CA GLU A 155 8.30 0.64 -3.15
C GLU A 155 7.98 1.78 -4.13
N ASP A 156 8.16 1.55 -5.43
CA ASP A 156 7.83 2.52 -6.49
C ASP A 156 6.34 2.86 -6.51
N ALA A 157 5.48 1.84 -6.33
CA ALA A 157 4.05 2.04 -6.20
C ALA A 157 3.72 2.89 -4.97
N LEU A 158 4.30 2.57 -3.80
CA LEU A 158 4.10 3.32 -2.57
C LEU A 158 4.62 4.76 -2.66
N GLU A 159 5.75 4.99 -3.32
CA GLU A 159 6.27 6.34 -3.58
C GLU A 159 5.33 7.16 -4.46
N SER A 160 4.88 6.61 -5.58
CA SER A 160 3.97 7.33 -6.48
C SER A 160 2.62 7.65 -5.84
N ILE A 161 2.09 6.75 -5.01
CA ILE A 161 0.86 6.99 -4.23
C ILE A 161 1.08 8.14 -3.23
N ARG A 162 2.23 8.16 -2.53
CA ARG A 162 2.58 9.25 -1.62
C ARG A 162 2.65 10.59 -2.33
N GLU A 163 3.23 10.65 -3.53
CA GLU A 163 3.33 11.88 -4.30
C GLU A 163 1.94 12.43 -4.66
N VAL A 164 1.03 11.57 -5.14
CA VAL A 164 -0.37 11.95 -5.40
C VAL A 164 -0.99 12.52 -4.12
N MET A 165 -0.93 11.78 -3.01
CA MET A 165 -1.56 12.21 -1.75
C MET A 165 -0.97 13.51 -1.22
N ASN A 166 0.35 13.66 -1.24
CA ASN A 166 1.02 14.85 -0.70
C ASN A 166 0.87 16.09 -1.60
N SER A 167 0.43 15.97 -2.86
CA SER A 167 0.17 17.14 -3.72
C SER A 167 -0.94 18.05 -3.15
N ILE A 168 -1.99 17.46 -2.57
CA ILE A 168 -3.13 18.19 -1.99
C ILE A 168 -2.72 19.07 -0.81
N PRO A 169 -2.13 18.53 0.28
CA PRO A 169 -1.75 19.36 1.41
C PRO A 169 -0.58 20.30 1.08
N ARG A 170 0.30 19.97 0.11
CA ARG A 170 1.30 20.91 -0.43
C ARG A 170 0.63 22.14 -1.07
N PHE A 171 -0.42 21.93 -1.85
CA PHE A 171 -1.16 23.00 -2.52
C PHE A 171 -1.94 23.88 -1.52
N PHE A 172 -2.70 23.28 -0.61
CA PHE A 172 -3.54 24.04 0.34
C PHE A 172 -2.79 24.54 1.58
N GLY A 173 -1.63 23.96 1.90
CA GLY A 173 -0.89 24.23 3.14
C GLY A 173 0.11 25.38 3.07
N ASN A 174 0.24 26.07 1.92
CA ASN A 174 1.22 27.15 1.68
C ASN A 174 2.67 26.81 2.11
N SER A 175 3.03 25.54 2.24
CA SER A 175 4.41 25.12 2.57
C SER A 175 4.70 23.71 2.06
N HIS A 176 5.92 23.50 1.58
CA HIS A 176 6.43 22.17 1.22
C HIS A 176 6.58 21.23 2.42
N LEU A 177 6.37 21.72 3.65
CA LEU A 177 6.39 20.95 4.90
C LEU A 177 5.01 20.41 5.28
N ALA A 178 3.95 20.81 4.57
CA ALA A 178 2.60 20.29 4.72
C ALA A 178 2.45 18.91 4.04
N THR A 179 3.33 17.96 4.37
CA THR A 179 3.26 16.60 3.86
C THR A 179 2.88 15.66 4.99
N VAL A 180 2.04 14.67 4.70
CA VAL A 180 1.82 13.57 5.62
C VAL A 180 3.01 12.63 5.52
N ASN A 181 3.68 12.37 6.64
CA ASN A 181 4.79 11.43 6.68
C ASN A 181 4.27 10.01 6.88
N TYR A 182 3.97 9.36 5.75
CA TYR A 182 3.49 7.98 5.74
C TYR A 182 4.56 6.94 6.14
N GLY A 183 5.85 7.29 6.16
CA GLY A 183 6.94 6.34 6.39
C GLY A 183 7.41 6.22 7.84
N CYS A 184 6.98 7.10 8.75
CA CYS A 184 7.62 7.27 10.06
C CYS A 184 6.86 6.65 11.25
N THR A 185 5.67 6.09 11.04
CA THR A 185 4.91 5.46 12.12
C THR A 185 5.30 3.99 12.25
N SER A 186 6.37 3.73 12.98
CA SER A 186 6.56 2.41 13.60
C SER A 186 5.68 2.38 14.85
N PRO A 187 4.60 1.57 14.91
CA PRO A 187 3.85 1.44 16.15
C PRO A 187 4.81 0.98 17.27
N PRO A 188 4.57 1.36 18.53
CA PRO A 188 5.19 0.66 19.63
C PRO A 188 4.81 -0.83 19.53
N TYR A 189 5.77 -1.73 19.65
CA TYR A 189 5.61 -3.19 19.53
C TYR A 189 5.34 -3.72 18.10
N ASP A 190 6.11 -3.26 17.12
CA ASP A 190 6.07 -3.71 15.72
C ASP A 190 6.86 -5.01 15.46
N GLY A 191 7.19 -5.29 14.19
CA GLY A 191 7.96 -6.47 13.80
C GLY A 191 9.36 -6.53 14.45
N LYS A 192 10.01 -5.39 14.67
CA LYS A 192 11.31 -5.34 15.37
C LYS A 192 11.18 -5.78 16.82
N ALA A 193 10.11 -5.39 17.51
CA ALA A 193 9.87 -5.83 18.88
C ALA A 193 9.65 -7.35 18.97
N LEU A 194 8.91 -7.93 18.01
CA LEU A 194 8.75 -9.37 17.91
C LEU A 194 10.10 -10.07 17.70
N ILE A 195 10.91 -9.59 16.76
CA ILE A 195 12.26 -10.13 16.50
C ILE A 195 13.12 -10.09 17.77
N ALA A 196 13.13 -8.96 18.49
CA ALA A 196 13.88 -8.82 19.72
C ALA A 196 13.49 -9.90 20.76
N ARG A 197 12.19 -10.17 20.91
CA ARG A 197 11.67 -11.18 21.84
C ARG A 197 12.03 -12.61 21.42
N LEU A 198 12.00 -12.91 20.13
CA LEU A 198 12.42 -14.21 19.62
C LEU A 198 13.92 -14.44 19.82
N LEU A 199 14.75 -13.40 19.64
CA LEU A 199 16.18 -13.45 19.92
C LEU A 199 16.47 -13.69 21.41
N GLU A 200 15.77 -13.00 22.31
CA GLU A 200 15.86 -13.23 23.76
C GLU A 200 15.54 -14.69 24.11
N ALA A 201 14.44 -15.24 23.56
CA ALA A 201 14.04 -16.63 23.79
C ALA A 201 15.07 -17.64 23.22
N LYS A 202 15.64 -17.37 22.05
CA LYS A 202 16.68 -18.21 21.44
C LYS A 202 17.95 -18.24 22.30
N ARG A 203 18.37 -17.09 22.84
CA ARG A 203 19.53 -16.98 23.75
C ARG A 203 19.31 -17.75 25.05
N ALA A 204 18.13 -17.64 25.65
CA ALA A 204 17.80 -18.36 26.88
C ALA A 204 17.86 -19.89 26.70
N LYS A 205 17.43 -20.42 25.54
CA LYS A 205 17.53 -21.87 25.23
C LYS A 205 18.96 -22.36 25.00
N GLY A 206 19.87 -21.51 24.53
CA GLY A 206 21.28 -21.87 24.27
C GLY A 206 22.17 -21.86 25.51
N GLN A 207 21.63 -21.50 26.69
CA GLN A 207 22.34 -21.45 27.97
C GLN A 207 21.91 -22.58 28.94
N SER A 208 21.05 -23.51 28.48
CA SER A 208 20.64 -24.74 29.19
C SER A 208 21.28 -25.96 28.56
#